data_AF-A0A257EM85-F1
#
_entry.id   AF-A0A257EM85-F1
#
_cell.length_a   1.000
_cell.length_b   1.000
_cell.length_c   1.000
_cell.angle_alpha   90.00
_cell.angle_beta   90.00
_cell.angle_gamma   90.00
#
_symmetry.space_group_name_H-M   'P 1'
#
loop_
_entity.id
_entity.type
_entity.pdbx_description
1 polymer ?
#
loop_
_entity_poly.entity_id
_entity_poly.type
_entity_poly.pdbx_seq_one_letter_code
_entity_poly.pdbx_strand_id
1 'polypeptide(L)'
;MAPLALSACASTQTVLSRPATEVYRTDLSVNKVAFCLANKNNVAVLDQDDGAKIVLLKNGYRAVSKAFTIYPDGRGSRVEVRDGFKTLGGIWKQCVLPARGA
;
A
#
# COMPACT_ATOMS: atom_id res chain seq x y z
N MET A 1 -0.31 -1.88 32.53
CA MET A 1 0.91 -1.41 31.84
C MET A 1 0.82 -1.84 30.38
N ALA A 2 0.36 -0.95 29.49
CA ALA A 2 0.20 -1.26 28.06
C ALA A 2 0.49 -0.01 27.20
N PRO A 3 1.76 0.27 26.85
CA PRO A 3 2.10 1.40 26.00
C PRO A 3 2.35 1.03 24.53
N LEU A 4 2.14 -0.23 24.10
CA LEU A 4 2.53 -0.70 22.76
C LEU A 4 1.51 -0.43 21.64
N ALA A 5 0.32 0.09 21.93
CA ALA A 5 -0.72 0.29 20.91
C ALA A 5 -0.60 1.62 20.13
N LEU A 6 0.03 2.64 20.72
CA LEU A 6 0.08 3.99 20.13
C LEU A 6 1.08 4.10 18.95
N SER A 7 2.18 3.33 18.98
CA SER A 7 3.21 3.41 17.94
C SER A 7 2.75 2.86 16.58
N ALA A 8 1.83 1.89 16.57
CA ALA A 8 1.32 1.27 15.35
C ALA A 8 0.33 2.18 14.58
N CYS A 9 -0.51 2.94 15.28
CA CYS A 9 -1.38 3.94 14.66
C CYS A 9 -0.60 5.21 14.26
N ALA A 10 0.34 5.66 15.12
CA ALA A 10 1.15 6.85 14.85
C ALA A 10 1.91 6.76 13.53
N SER A 11 2.62 5.64 13.28
CA SER A 11 3.37 5.48 12.03
C SER A 11 2.49 5.39 10.79
N THR A 12 1.25 4.91 10.92
CA THR A 12 0.29 4.85 9.80
C THR A 12 -0.12 6.24 9.35
N GLN A 13 -0.59 7.07 10.29
CA GLN A 13 -0.99 8.44 9.98
C GLN A 13 0.20 9.26 9.46
N THR A 14 1.38 9.12 10.07
CA THR A 14 2.61 9.81 9.64
C THR A 14 3.02 9.47 8.21
N VAL A 15 2.86 8.22 7.77
CA VAL A 15 3.23 7.84 6.40
C VAL A 15 2.14 8.23 5.42
N LEU A 16 0.85 8.07 5.77
CA LEU A 16 -0.26 8.44 4.89
C LEU A 16 -0.37 9.95 4.66
N SER A 17 0.04 10.79 5.62
CA SER A 17 0.04 12.25 5.48
C SER A 17 1.19 12.79 4.60
N ARG A 18 2.10 11.94 4.12
CA ARG A 18 3.20 12.34 3.24
C ARG A 18 2.71 12.45 1.78
N PRO A 19 3.38 13.26 0.95
CA PRO A 19 3.18 13.20 -0.49
C PRO A 19 3.55 11.81 -1.02
N ALA A 20 2.89 11.38 -2.09
CA ALA A 20 3.26 10.17 -2.81
C ALA A 20 4.68 10.30 -3.37
N THR A 21 5.51 9.30 -3.16
CA THR A 21 6.86 9.23 -3.71
C THR A 21 6.86 8.66 -5.12
N GLU A 22 5.92 7.75 -5.41
CA GLU A 22 5.73 7.15 -6.73
C GLU A 22 4.24 7.04 -7.03
N VAL A 23 3.87 7.20 -8.30
CA VAL A 23 2.49 7.03 -8.78
C VAL A 23 2.50 6.09 -9.97
N TYR A 24 1.70 5.03 -9.88
CA TYR A 24 1.52 4.04 -10.93
C TYR A 24 0.09 4.09 -11.45
N ARG A 25 -0.08 3.88 -12.75
CA ARG A 25 -1.39 3.63 -13.36
C ARG A 25 -1.37 2.26 -14.00
N THR A 26 -2.43 1.50 -13.78
CA THR A 26 -2.61 0.14 -14.30
C THR A 26 -4.04 -0.06 -14.76
N ASP A 27 -4.23 -0.96 -15.71
CA ASP A 27 -5.53 -1.48 -16.17
C ASP A 27 -6.17 -2.45 -15.17
N LEU A 28 -5.44 -2.84 -14.13
CA LEU A 28 -5.95 -3.70 -13.06
C LEU A 28 -6.91 -2.92 -12.15
N SER A 29 -7.99 -3.57 -11.73
CA SER A 29 -8.94 -3.01 -10.78
C SER A 29 -8.32 -2.81 -9.40
N VAL A 30 -8.90 -1.88 -8.62
CA VAL A 30 -8.51 -1.62 -7.22
C VAL A 30 -8.43 -2.92 -6.41
N ASN A 31 -9.44 -3.80 -6.54
CA ASN A 31 -9.50 -5.07 -5.84
C ASN A 31 -8.35 -6.02 -6.22
N LYS A 32 -7.99 -6.08 -7.51
CA LYS A 32 -6.95 -6.99 -7.99
C LYS A 32 -5.57 -6.56 -7.52
N VAL A 33 -5.29 -5.25 -7.54
CA VAL A 33 -4.05 -4.69 -7.00
C VAL A 33 -3.98 -4.90 -5.49
N ALA A 34 -5.05 -4.55 -4.75
CA ALA A 34 -5.10 -4.69 -3.30
C ALA A 34 -4.93 -6.15 -2.86
N PHE A 35 -5.62 -7.09 -3.52
CA PHE A 35 -5.48 -8.52 -3.27
C PHE A 35 -4.05 -9.00 -3.51
N CYS A 36 -3.43 -8.62 -4.62
CA CYS A 36 -2.04 -9.01 -4.90
C CYS A 36 -1.08 -8.51 -3.82
N LEU A 37 -1.20 -7.24 -3.43
CA LEU A 37 -0.37 -6.64 -2.38
C LEU A 37 -0.60 -7.31 -1.03
N ALA A 38 -1.85 -7.53 -0.63
CA ALA A 38 -2.20 -8.22 0.60
C ALA A 38 -1.67 -9.66 0.64
N ASN A 39 -1.92 -10.43 -0.41
CA ASN A 39 -1.56 -11.84 -0.49
C ASN A 39 -0.04 -12.06 -0.53
N LYS A 40 0.70 -11.32 -1.36
CA LYS A 40 2.15 -11.47 -1.48
C LYS A 40 2.91 -11.00 -0.24
N ASN A 41 2.32 -10.13 0.57
CA ASN A 41 2.98 -9.54 1.73
C ASN A 41 2.36 -9.98 3.06
N ASN A 42 1.33 -10.83 3.03
CA ASN A 42 0.57 -11.29 4.20
C ASN A 42 0.10 -10.14 5.11
N VAL A 43 -0.58 -9.15 4.51
CA VAL A 43 -1.11 -7.98 5.21
C VAL A 43 -2.59 -7.77 4.92
N ALA A 44 -3.27 -7.08 5.82
CA ALA A 44 -4.66 -6.70 5.64
C ALA A 44 -4.81 -5.52 4.66
N VAL A 45 -6.00 -5.42 4.06
CA VAL A 45 -6.44 -4.28 3.27
C VAL A 45 -7.37 -3.43 4.11
N LEU A 46 -7.23 -2.11 4.03
CA LEU A 46 -8.14 -1.15 4.65
C LEU A 46 -9.00 -0.54 3.56
N ASP A 47 -10.31 -0.72 3.66
CA ASP A 47 -11.27 -0.12 2.73
C ASP A 47 -11.49 1.36 3.07
N GLN A 48 -11.71 2.17 2.04
CA GLN A 48 -12.06 3.59 2.16
C GLN A 48 -13.43 3.84 1.53
N ASP A 49 -14.12 4.88 2.02
CA ASP A 49 -15.49 5.21 1.61
C ASP A 49 -15.58 5.70 0.15
N ASP A 50 -14.48 6.21 -0.41
CA ASP A 50 -14.37 6.67 -1.80
C ASP A 50 -14.09 5.53 -2.80
N GLY A 51 -14.13 4.27 -2.32
CA GLY A 51 -13.80 3.09 -3.11
C GLY A 51 -12.29 2.86 -3.27
N ALA A 52 -11.44 3.72 -2.69
CA ALA A 52 -10.02 3.44 -2.60
C ALA A 52 -9.73 2.32 -1.59
N LYS A 53 -8.53 1.76 -1.70
CA LYS A 53 -8.03 0.78 -0.73
C LYS A 53 -6.62 1.15 -0.28
N ILE A 54 -6.36 0.98 1.00
CA ILE A 54 -5.04 1.21 1.60
C ILE A 54 -4.41 -0.13 1.97
N VAL A 55 -3.17 -0.32 1.57
CA VAL A 55 -2.34 -1.46 2.00
C VAL A 55 -1.09 -0.94 2.68
N LEU A 56 -0.78 -1.48 3.86
CA LEU A 56 0.35 -1.03 4.68
C LEU A 56 1.35 -2.16 4.83
N LEU A 57 2.53 -1.96 4.25
CA LEU A 57 3.69 -2.80 4.46
C LEU A 57 4.41 -2.33 5.73
N LYS A 58 4.60 -3.24 6.69
CA LYS A 58 5.29 -2.97 7.96
C LYS A 58 6.60 -3.73 8.01
N ASN A 59 7.63 -3.10 8.58
CA ASN A 59 8.91 -3.75 8.85
C ASN A 59 8.84 -4.65 10.10
N GLY A 60 9.95 -5.33 10.44
CA GLY A 60 10.02 -6.21 11.61
C GLY A 60 9.73 -5.52 12.96
N TYR A 61 9.83 -4.19 13.01
CA TYR A 61 9.48 -3.37 14.20
C TYR A 61 8.03 -2.87 14.17
N ARG A 62 7.19 -3.38 13.25
CA ARG A 62 5.78 -2.99 13.04
C ARG A 62 5.58 -1.54 12.58
N ALA A 63 6.64 -0.82 12.24
CA ALA A 63 6.53 0.52 11.65
C ALA A 63 6.21 0.40 10.15
N VAL A 64 5.35 1.30 9.65
CA VAL A 64 5.01 1.33 8.22
C VAL A 64 6.25 1.70 7.40
N SER A 65 6.68 0.78 6.54
CA SER A 65 7.79 0.96 5.61
C SER A 65 7.31 1.48 4.25
N LYS A 66 6.13 1.07 3.80
CA LYS A 66 5.47 1.58 2.59
C LYS A 66 3.96 1.59 2.80
N ALA A 67 3.31 2.66 2.35
CA ALA A 67 1.86 2.71 2.25
C ALA A 67 1.45 2.83 0.78
N PHE A 68 0.41 2.09 0.41
CA PHE A 68 -0.19 2.09 -0.92
C PHE A 68 -1.60 2.62 -0.77
N THR A 69 -1.96 3.64 -1.53
CA THR A 69 -3.35 4.05 -1.70
C THR A 69 -3.75 3.80 -3.14
N ILE A 70 -4.76 2.97 -3.34
CA ILE A 70 -5.19 2.48 -4.63
C ILE A 70 -6.53 3.11 -4.93
N TYR A 71 -6.56 4.07 -5.85
CA TYR A 71 -7.75 4.78 -6.27
C TYR A 71 -8.37 4.13 -7.51
N PRO A 72 -9.71 4.10 -7.65
CA PRO A 72 -10.35 3.85 -8.93
C PRO A 72 -9.86 4.86 -9.98
N ASP A 73 -9.48 4.39 -11.18
CA ASP A 73 -9.07 5.25 -12.30
C ASP A 73 -9.63 4.66 -13.62
N GLY A 74 -10.85 5.07 -13.99
CA GLY A 74 -11.56 4.55 -15.15
C GLY A 74 -11.80 3.04 -15.07
N ARG A 75 -11.28 2.28 -16.04
CA ARG A 75 -11.35 0.80 -16.05
C ARG A 75 -10.29 0.13 -15.17
N GLY A 76 -9.33 0.89 -14.67
CA GLY A 76 -8.18 0.40 -13.93
C GLY A 76 -8.03 1.08 -12.57
N SER A 77 -6.79 1.32 -12.16
CA SER A 77 -6.49 1.98 -10.90
C SER A 77 -5.22 2.83 -10.95
N ARG A 78 -5.22 3.86 -10.11
CA ARG A 78 -4.05 4.69 -9.79
C ARG A 78 -3.54 4.30 -8.42
N VAL A 79 -2.29 3.85 -8.35
CA VAL A 79 -1.64 3.45 -7.10
C VAL A 79 -0.64 4.52 -6.69
N GLU A 80 -0.89 5.17 -5.58
CA GLU A 80 0.05 6.08 -4.94
C GLU A 80 0.86 5.32 -3.89
N VAL A 81 2.18 5.38 -4.01
CA VAL A 81 3.12 4.78 -3.07
C VAL A 81 3.73 5.88 -2.22
N ARG A 82 3.76 5.66 -0.90
CA ARG A 82 4.40 6.54 0.08
C ARG A 82 5.47 5.77 0.82
N ASP A 83 6.69 6.29 0.81
CA ASP A 83 7.80 5.70 1.54
C ASP A 83 7.78 6.07 3.03
N GLY A 84 7.87 5.03 3.85
CA GLY A 84 7.97 5.10 5.30
C GLY A 84 9.38 4.76 5.78
N PHE A 85 9.48 3.94 6.83
CA PHE A 85 10.74 3.63 7.49
C PHE A 85 11.41 2.36 6.95
N LYS A 86 12.58 2.53 6.31
CA LYS A 86 13.41 1.51 5.61
C LYS A 86 12.69 0.82 4.44
N THR A 87 13.39 0.65 3.32
CA THR A 87 12.84 0.03 2.10
C THR A 87 12.78 -1.49 2.24
N LEU A 88 11.58 -2.07 2.18
CA LEU A 88 11.37 -3.51 2.01
C LEU A 88 11.55 -3.91 0.54
N GLY A 89 11.91 -5.17 0.30
CA GLY A 89 12.19 -5.73 -1.03
C GLY A 89 11.09 -5.48 -2.08
N GLY A 90 11.44 -5.64 -3.36
CA GLY A 90 10.63 -5.18 -4.51
C GLY A 90 9.44 -6.07 -4.92
N ILE A 91 9.02 -7.05 -4.12
CA ILE A 91 7.98 -8.01 -4.53
C ILE A 91 6.62 -7.35 -4.85
N TRP A 92 6.32 -6.23 -4.18
CA TRP A 92 5.12 -5.42 -4.42
C TRP A 92 5.05 -4.85 -5.84
N LYS A 93 6.19 -4.66 -6.52
CA LYS A 93 6.22 -4.09 -7.88
C LYS A 93 5.48 -4.97 -8.89
N GLN A 94 5.42 -6.28 -8.64
CA GLN A 94 4.67 -7.24 -9.46
C GLN A 94 3.15 -7.02 -9.41
N CYS A 95 2.64 -6.27 -8.42
CA CYS A 95 1.22 -6.02 -8.24
C CYS A 95 0.75 -4.71 -8.88
N VAL A 96 1.67 -3.79 -9.18
CA VAL A 96 1.34 -2.44 -9.68
C VAL A 96 1.86 -2.19 -11.09
N LEU A 97 2.86 -2.96 -11.52
CA LEU A 97 3.30 -2.98 -12.90
C LEU A 97 2.43 -3.97 -13.68
N PRO A 98 1.99 -3.65 -14.91
CA PRO A 98 1.43 -4.66 -15.79
C PRO A 98 2.48 -5.78 -15.93
N ALA A 99 2.04 -7.04 -15.90
CA ALA A 99 2.87 -8.12 -16.39
C ALA A 99 3.32 -7.69 -17.78
N ARG A 100 4.64 -7.51 -17.99
CA ARG A 100 5.14 -7.32 -19.35
C ARG A 100 4.61 -8.52 -20.12
N GLY A 101 3.72 -8.26 -21.08
CA GLY A 101 3.21 -9.28 -21.96
C GLY A 101 4.37 -9.87 -22.74
N ALA A 102 4.36 -11.20 -22.84
CA ALA A 102 5.28 -12.09 -23.56
C ALA A 102 6.64 -12.32 -22.89
#